data_AF-A0A0N5B1F2-F1
#
_entry.id   AF-A0A0N5B1F2-F1
#
_cell.length_a   1.000
_cell.length_b   1.000
_cell.length_c   1.000
_cell.angle_alpha   90.00
_cell.angle_beta   90.00
_cell.angle_gamma   90.00
#
_symmetry.space_group_name_H-M   'P 1'
#
loop_
_entity.id
_entity.type
_entity.pdbx_description
1 polymer ?
#
loop_
_entity_poly.entity_id
_entity_poly.type
_entity_poly.pdbx_seq_one_letter_code
_entity_poly.pdbx_strand_id
1 'polypeptide(L)'
;MSCKYILYLYGLVNVDRHPLRFFVHCRPHVDHFLNMVSQWYDLVIFTASVEAYGSSVADKLDGGKGILQRRYFRQHCVVEYNGSGNGYTKDLSAVNSDLSSIFILDNSPSAYKKFPQNAIPIRSWYSDPTDTCLLALLPFLDALRFASDVRSILSRNQQLQQIWG
;
A
#
# COMPACT_ATOMS: atom_id res chain seq x y z
N MET A 1 -3.65 -1.89 0.18
CA MET A 1 -2.41 -1.56 0.92
C MET A 1 -1.19 -2.01 0.13
N SER A 2 -0.10 -1.23 0.09
CA SER A 2 1.11 -1.53 -0.72
C SER A 2 2.23 -2.18 0.10
N CYS A 3 2.64 -3.41 -0.24
CA CYS A 3 3.63 -4.19 0.54
C CYS A 3 5.06 -3.61 0.56
N LYS A 4 5.52 -2.98 -0.53
CA LYS A 4 6.92 -2.52 -0.68
C LYS A 4 7.31 -1.40 0.31
N TYR A 5 6.35 -0.84 1.03
CA TYR A 5 6.56 0.32 1.91
C TYR A 5 6.08 0.11 3.34
N ILE A 6 5.37 -1.00 3.57
CA ILE A 6 5.29 -1.63 4.89
C ILE A 6 6.63 -2.31 5.22
N LEU A 7 7.30 -2.83 4.19
CA LEU A 7 8.60 -3.49 4.28
C LEU A 7 9.61 -2.81 3.35
N TYR A 8 10.65 -2.17 3.88
CA TYR A 8 11.74 -1.58 3.09
C TYR A 8 12.86 -2.60 2.90
N LEU A 9 13.36 -2.73 1.66
CA LEU A 9 14.47 -3.62 1.34
C LEU A 9 15.68 -2.87 0.82
N TYR A 10 16.86 -3.38 1.17
CA TYR A 10 18.12 -3.09 0.50
C TYR A 10 18.53 -4.33 -0.35
N GLY A 11 18.81 -4.16 -1.64
CA GLY A 11 19.51 -5.17 -2.48
C GLY A 11 18.84 -5.62 -3.78
N LEU A 12 19.68 -5.90 -4.79
CA LEU A 12 19.41 -6.07 -6.23
C LEU A 12 18.73 -7.40 -6.61
N VAL A 13 17.98 -7.36 -7.72
CA VAL A 13 17.30 -8.49 -8.37
C VAL A 13 18.22 -9.12 -9.42
N ASN A 14 18.24 -10.45 -9.54
CA ASN A 14 18.25 -11.08 -10.85
C ASN A 14 17.54 -12.45 -10.87
N VAL A 15 16.78 -12.63 -11.94
CA VAL A 15 16.10 -13.86 -12.37
C VAL A 15 17.16 -14.81 -12.92
N ASP A 16 16.94 -16.13 -12.84
CA ASP A 16 17.82 -17.23 -13.31
C ASP A 16 18.81 -17.85 -12.30
N ARG A 17 18.25 -18.69 -11.42
CA ARG A 17 18.89 -19.85 -10.77
C ARG A 17 20.00 -19.63 -9.72
N HIS A 18 20.11 -18.46 -9.11
CA HIS A 18 20.93 -18.27 -7.91
C HIS A 18 20.10 -17.69 -6.75
N PRO A 19 20.05 -18.33 -5.56
CA PRO A 19 19.30 -17.82 -4.42
C PRO A 19 20.00 -16.58 -3.84
N LEU A 20 19.45 -15.40 -4.13
CA LEU A 20 19.87 -14.14 -3.50
C LEU A 20 19.18 -13.99 -2.14
N ARG A 21 19.97 -13.65 -1.11
CA ARG A 21 19.46 -13.30 0.22
C ARG A 21 19.02 -11.84 0.23
N PHE A 22 17.75 -11.60 0.56
CA PHE A 22 17.22 -10.26 0.77
C PHE A 22 17.12 -9.96 2.27
N PHE A 23 17.44 -8.73 2.67
CA PHE A 23 17.14 -8.23 4.01
C PHE A 23 15.84 -7.42 3.96
N VAL A 24 14.86 -7.89 4.74
CA VAL A 24 13.52 -7.30 4.85
C VAL A 24 13.40 -6.58 6.16
N HIS A 25 13.40 -5.25 6.13
CA HIS A 25 13.12 -4.42 7.29
C HIS A 25 11.63 -4.13 7.37
N CYS A 26 11.06 -4.30 8.56
CA CYS A 26 9.69 -3.94 8.85
C CYS A 26 9.60 -2.47 9.27
N ARG A 27 8.70 -1.70 8.65
CA ARG A 27 8.39 -0.35 9.11
C ARG A 27 7.94 -0.42 10.57
N PRO A 28 8.44 0.43 11.47
CA PRO A 28 8.05 0.39 12.87
C PRO A 28 6.53 0.40 13.02
N HIS A 29 6.05 -0.34 14.03
CA HIS A 29 4.64 -0.47 14.39
C HIS A 29 3.75 -1.21 13.37
N VAL A 30 4.31 -1.85 12.34
CA VAL A 30 3.52 -2.60 11.35
C VAL A 30 2.59 -3.64 11.96
N ASP A 31 3.06 -4.44 12.92
CA ASP A 31 2.26 -5.52 13.49
C ASP A 31 1.05 -4.98 14.25
N HIS A 32 1.28 -3.94 15.07
CA HIS A 32 0.20 -3.25 15.76
C HIS A 32 -0.77 -2.61 14.77
N PHE A 33 -0.25 -1.93 13.74
CA PHE A 33 -1.07 -1.33 12.70
C PHE A 33 -1.97 -2.37 12.03
N LEU A 34 -1.41 -3.46 11.51
CA LEU A 34 -2.16 -4.54 10.84
C LEU A 34 -3.18 -5.20 11.77
N ASN A 35 -2.83 -5.42 13.04
CA ASN A 35 -3.75 -5.98 14.03
C ASN A 35 -4.96 -5.06 14.28
N MET A 36 -4.75 -3.74 14.29
CA MET A 36 -5.86 -2.78 14.45
C MET A 36 -6.70 -2.69 13.18
N VAL A 37 -6.07 -2.42 12.02
CA VAL A 37 -6.83 -2.16 10.79
C VAL A 37 -7.55 -3.38 10.22
N SER A 38 -7.06 -4.60 10.50
CA SER A 38 -7.75 -5.84 10.09
C SER A 38 -9.07 -6.09 10.81
N GLN A 39 -9.29 -5.46 11.98
CA GLN A 39 -10.57 -5.49 12.67
C GLN A 39 -11.59 -4.54 12.03
N TRP A 40 -11.12 -3.63 11.17
CA TRP A 40 -11.90 -2.50 10.67
C TRP A 40 -12.15 -2.57 9.16
N TYR A 41 -11.24 -3.21 8.43
CA TYR A 41 -11.21 -3.23 6.97
C TYR A 41 -10.82 -4.61 6.44
N ASP A 42 -11.35 -4.95 5.26
CA ASP A 42 -10.79 -6.03 4.44
C ASP A 42 -9.44 -5.57 3.85
N LEU A 43 -8.36 -6.26 4.20
CA LEU A 43 -7.01 -5.86 3.81
C LEU A 43 -6.59 -6.55 2.51
N VAL A 44 -6.36 -5.74 1.48
CA VAL A 44 -5.90 -6.20 0.17
C VAL A 44 -4.44 -5.77 -0.05
N ILE A 45 -3.59 -6.72 -0.42
CA ILE A 45 -2.26 -6.41 -0.95
C ILE A 45 -2.39 -6.02 -2.41
N PHE A 46 -1.90 -4.84 -2.78
CA PHE A 46 -1.76 -4.45 -4.18
C PHE A 46 -0.36 -3.85 -4.35
N THR A 47 0.54 -4.54 -5.07
CA THR A 47 1.94 -4.15 -5.25
C THR A 47 2.36 -4.21 -6.72
N ALA A 48 3.23 -3.29 -7.15
CA ALA A 48 3.85 -3.32 -8.48
C ALA A 48 5.06 -4.28 -8.57
N SER A 49 5.30 -5.07 -7.52
CA SER A 49 6.32 -6.13 -7.52
C SER A 49 5.82 -7.40 -8.19
N VAL A 50 6.75 -8.25 -8.64
CA VAL A 50 6.44 -9.60 -9.12
C VAL A 50 5.88 -10.46 -7.99
N GLU A 51 5.02 -11.41 -8.35
CA GLU A 51 4.29 -12.27 -7.42
C GLU A 51 5.18 -13.12 -6.51
N ALA A 52 6.18 -13.81 -7.05
CA ALA A 52 7.09 -14.66 -6.27
C ALA A 52 7.68 -13.92 -5.06
N TYR A 53 8.03 -12.65 -5.27
CA TYR A 53 8.53 -11.76 -4.23
C TYR A 53 7.40 -11.21 -3.34
N GLY A 54 6.33 -10.67 -3.95
CA GLY A 54 5.23 -10.03 -3.25
C GLY A 54 4.50 -10.99 -2.29
N SER A 55 4.32 -12.25 -2.69
CA SER A 55 3.70 -13.28 -1.86
C SER A 55 4.52 -13.59 -0.62
N SER A 56 5.83 -13.83 -0.77
CA SER A 56 6.74 -14.10 0.37
C SER A 56 6.72 -12.99 1.43
N VAL A 57 6.66 -11.74 0.96
CA VAL A 57 6.57 -10.53 1.78
C VAL A 57 5.21 -10.44 2.48
N ALA A 58 4.11 -10.72 1.76
CA ALA A 58 2.77 -10.74 2.32
C ALA A 58 2.61 -11.84 3.38
N ASP A 59 3.14 -13.04 3.15
CA ASP A 59 3.09 -14.15 4.11
C ASP A 59 3.81 -13.82 5.42
N LYS A 60 4.97 -13.15 5.33
CA LYS A 60 5.70 -12.68 6.51
C LYS A 60 4.91 -11.64 7.32
N LEU A 61 4.22 -10.73 6.65
CA LEU A 61 3.37 -9.72 7.30
C LEU A 61 2.09 -10.31 7.89
N ASP A 62 1.52 -11.29 7.19
CA ASP A 62 0.31 -11.97 7.63
C ASP A 62 0.59 -12.83 8.87
N GLY A 63 1.75 -13.49 8.94
CA GLY A 63 2.14 -14.29 10.09
C GLY A 63 1.19 -15.45 10.39
N GLY A 64 0.43 -15.92 9.39
CA GLY A 64 -0.57 -16.97 9.53
C GLY A 64 -1.92 -16.50 10.09
N LYS A 65 -2.14 -15.18 10.23
CA LYS A 65 -3.39 -14.60 10.73
C LYS A 65 -4.53 -14.67 9.70
N GLY A 66 -4.22 -14.86 8.42
CA GLY A 66 -5.21 -14.92 7.34
C GLY A 66 -5.88 -13.59 7.03
N ILE A 67 -5.24 -12.46 7.36
CA ILE A 67 -5.74 -11.11 7.15
C ILE A 67 -5.34 -10.52 5.78
N LEU A 68 -4.35 -11.11 5.09
CA LEU A 68 -3.85 -10.67 3.78
C LEU A 68 -4.12 -11.69 2.65
N GLN A 69 -5.35 -12.22 2.58
CA GLN A 69 -5.72 -13.27 1.60
C GLN A 69 -5.81 -12.77 0.16
N ARG A 70 -6.33 -11.55 -0.03
CA ARG A 70 -6.54 -10.95 -1.35
C ARG A 70 -5.28 -10.21 -1.81
N ARG A 71 -4.69 -10.63 -2.93
CA ARG A 71 -3.38 -10.15 -3.38
C ARG A 71 -3.35 -9.86 -4.88
N TYR A 72 -2.85 -8.69 -5.24
CA TYR A 72 -2.69 -8.20 -6.60
C TYR A 72 -1.24 -7.76 -6.80
N PHE A 73 -0.57 -8.38 -7.74
CA PHE A 73 0.83 -8.12 -8.11
C PHE A 73 0.94 -7.32 -9.43
N ARG A 74 2.18 -7.13 -9.91
CA ARG A 74 2.50 -6.35 -11.12
C ARG A 74 1.63 -6.68 -12.33
N GLN A 75 1.33 -7.95 -12.58
CA GLN A 75 0.53 -8.37 -13.73
C GLN A 75 -0.92 -7.84 -13.69
N HIS A 76 -1.40 -7.41 -12.53
CA HIS A 76 -2.73 -6.81 -12.34
C HIS A 76 -2.69 -5.28 -12.41
N CYS A 77 -1.51 -4.66 -12.49
CA CYS A 77 -1.40 -3.22 -12.69
C CYS A 77 -1.66 -2.87 -14.15
N VAL A 78 -2.26 -1.70 -14.37
CA VAL A 78 -2.30 -1.07 -15.69
C VAL A 78 -0.92 -0.47 -15.95
N VAL A 79 -0.25 -0.97 -16.99
CA VAL A 79 1.06 -0.45 -17.41
C VAL A 79 0.84 0.83 -18.20
N GLU A 80 1.44 1.91 -17.74
CA GLU A 80 1.50 3.18 -18.47
C GLU A 80 2.88 3.31 -19.11
N TYR A 81 2.91 3.29 -20.44
CA TYR A 81 4.11 3.57 -21.21
C TYR A 81 4.29 5.08 -21.30
N ASN A 82 5.37 5.61 -20.72
CA ASN A 82 5.78 6.99 -20.90
C ASN A 82 7.23 7.05 -21.39
N GLY A 83 7.63 8.19 -21.97
CA GLY A 83 8.98 8.39 -22.52
C GLY A 83 10.13 8.26 -21.51
N SER A 84 9.82 8.16 -20.21
CA SER A 84 10.78 7.98 -19.10
C SER A 84 10.74 6.57 -18.47
N GLY A 85 9.94 5.64 -19.00
CA GLY A 85 9.82 4.25 -18.53
C GLY A 85 8.39 3.77 -18.33
N ASN A 86 8.24 2.63 -17.65
CA ASN A 86 6.93 2.03 -17.36
C ASN A 86 6.43 2.45 -15.98
N GLY A 87 5.28 3.14 -15.94
CA GLY A 87 4.50 3.35 -14.73
C GLY A 87 3.53 2.19 -14.47
N TYR A 88 3.20 1.94 -13.21
CA TYR A 88 2.21 0.92 -12.82
C TYR A 88 1.09 1.59 -12.03
N THR A 89 -0.09 1.69 -12.64
CA THR A 89 -1.29 2.22 -12.00
C THR A 89 -2.15 1.07 -11.48
N LYS A 90 -2.65 1.20 -10.25
CA LYS A 90 -3.46 0.20 -9.56
C LYS A 90 -4.93 0.52 -9.78
N ASP A 91 -5.65 -0.40 -10.41
CA ASP A 91 -7.07 -0.24 -10.66
C ASP A 91 -7.89 -0.66 -9.44
N LEU A 92 -8.44 0.31 -8.71
CA LEU A 92 -9.25 0.01 -7.53
C LEU A 92 -10.60 -0.62 -7.88
N SER A 93 -11.12 -0.35 -9.08
CA SER A 93 -12.40 -0.92 -9.54
C SER A 93 -12.31 -2.43 -9.77
N ALA A 94 -11.11 -2.96 -10.06
CA ALA A 94 -10.82 -4.39 -10.15
C ALA A 94 -10.80 -5.09 -8.76
N VAL A 95 -10.73 -4.32 -7.67
CA VAL A 95 -10.74 -4.82 -6.29
C VAL A 95 -12.12 -4.68 -5.68
N ASN A 96 -12.76 -3.51 -5.84
CA ASN A 96 -14.13 -3.27 -5.40
C ASN A 96 -14.80 -2.28 -6.38
N SER A 97 -15.94 -2.68 -6.95
CA SER A 97 -16.71 -1.82 -7.87
C SER A 97 -17.32 -0.60 -7.19
N ASP A 98 -17.61 -0.70 -5.89
CA ASP A 98 -18.09 0.43 -5.10
C ASP A 98 -16.91 1.28 -4.62
N LEU A 99 -16.62 2.35 -5.37
CA LEU A 99 -15.55 3.29 -5.05
C LEU A 99 -15.83 4.15 -3.82
N SER A 100 -17.03 4.12 -3.24
CA SER A 100 -17.32 4.84 -1.99
C SER A 100 -16.79 4.10 -0.75
N SER A 101 -16.51 2.80 -0.87
CA SER A 101 -16.11 1.90 0.24
C SER A 101 -14.68 1.34 0.13
N ILE A 102 -13.86 1.88 -0.77
CA ILE A 102 -12.45 1.47 -0.95
C ILE A 102 -11.51 2.67 -0.96
N PHE A 103 -10.35 2.51 -0.35
CA PHE A 103 -9.23 3.45 -0.44
C PHE A 103 -7.90 2.72 -0.61
N ILE A 104 -6.89 3.46 -1.05
CA ILE A 104 -5.53 2.97 -1.21
C ILE A 104 -4.56 3.77 -0.34
N LEU A 105 -3.78 3.06 0.46
CA LEU A 105 -2.60 3.57 1.14
C LEU A 105 -1.36 3.25 0.29
N ASP A 106 -0.76 4.27 -0.31
CA ASP A 106 0.43 4.15 -1.15
C ASP A 106 1.30 5.40 -1.05
N ASN A 107 2.59 5.25 -1.28
CA ASN A 107 3.57 6.33 -1.25
C ASN A 107 3.88 6.89 -2.65
N SER A 108 3.37 6.25 -3.70
CA SER A 108 3.68 6.57 -5.10
C SER A 108 2.43 7.17 -5.75
N PRO A 109 2.37 8.49 -6.03
CA PRO A 109 1.23 9.11 -6.68
C PRO A 109 0.81 8.47 -8.00
N SER A 110 1.77 7.93 -8.76
CA SER A 110 1.50 7.17 -9.98
C SER A 110 0.65 5.92 -9.74
N ALA A 111 0.75 5.27 -8.58
CA ALA A 111 0.02 4.05 -8.27
C ALA A 111 -1.49 4.28 -8.19
N TYR A 112 -1.93 5.47 -7.77
CA TYR A 112 -3.35 5.84 -7.63
C TYR A 112 -3.75 7.00 -8.54
N LYS A 113 -3.00 7.21 -9.64
CA LYS A 113 -3.24 8.30 -10.60
C LYS A 113 -4.68 8.36 -11.11
N LYS A 114 -5.32 7.21 -11.31
CA LYS A 114 -6.73 7.10 -11.75
C LYS A 114 -7.75 7.28 -10.62
N PHE A 115 -7.32 7.14 -9.36
CA PHE A 115 -8.17 7.16 -8.17
C PHE A 115 -7.63 8.10 -7.09
N PRO A 116 -7.30 9.38 -7.43
CA PRO A 116 -6.70 10.29 -6.46
C PRO A 116 -7.63 10.47 -5.25
N GLN A 117 -8.94 10.65 -5.45
CA GLN A 117 -9.89 10.86 -4.35
C GLN A 117 -10.05 9.67 -3.39
N ASN A 118 -9.54 8.50 -3.75
CA ASN A 118 -9.52 7.29 -2.92
C ASN A 118 -8.16 7.05 -2.27
N ALA A 119 -7.19 7.96 -2.42
CA ALA A 119 -5.82 7.74 -1.96
C ALA A 119 -5.53 8.43 -0.62
N ILE A 120 -4.86 7.68 0.25
CA ILE A 120 -4.14 8.19 1.41
C ILE A 120 -2.65 8.13 1.05
N PRO A 121 -2.02 9.27 0.75
CA PRO A 121 -0.58 9.32 0.57
C PRO A 121 0.13 8.98 1.89
N ILE A 122 1.16 8.15 1.83
CA ILE A 122 2.05 7.90 2.96
C ILE A 122 3.50 8.14 2.55
N ARG A 123 4.32 8.74 3.43
CA ARG A 123 5.72 8.95 3.12
C ARG A 123 6.44 7.62 2.87
N SER A 124 7.33 7.62 1.88
CA SER A 124 8.33 6.58 1.71
C SER A 124 9.13 6.40 3.01
N TRP A 125 9.43 5.17 3.35
CA TRP A 125 10.19 4.82 4.54
C TRP A 125 11.48 4.13 4.12
N TYR A 126 12.60 4.52 4.73
CA TYR A 126 13.96 4.09 4.36
C TYR A 126 14.71 3.56 5.58
N SER A 127 14.13 2.57 6.28
CA SER A 127 14.72 1.95 7.49
C SER A 127 14.88 2.85 8.73
N ASP A 128 14.25 4.03 8.76
CA ASP A 128 14.24 4.90 9.93
C ASP A 128 13.52 4.21 11.11
N PRO A 129 14.22 3.86 12.21
CA PRO A 129 13.61 3.14 13.33
C PRO A 129 12.66 4.03 14.16
N THR A 130 12.68 5.36 13.96
CA THR A 130 11.84 6.32 14.68
C THR A 130 10.55 6.67 13.94
N ASP A 131 10.30 6.06 12.77
CA ASP A 131 9.11 6.32 11.96
C ASP A 131 7.82 5.93 12.69
N THR A 132 6.92 6.90 12.88
CA THR A 132 5.61 6.69 13.51
C THR A 132 4.43 6.80 12.54
N CYS A 133 4.67 6.83 11.23
CA CYS A 133 3.61 7.17 10.27
C CYS A 133 2.45 6.18 10.26
N LEU A 134 2.71 4.88 10.47
CA LEU A 134 1.65 3.88 10.58
C LEU A 134 0.78 4.14 11.82
N LEU A 135 1.39 4.44 12.98
CA LEU A 135 0.64 4.78 14.19
C LEU A 135 -0.20 6.05 14.01
N ALA A 136 0.39 7.09 13.43
CA ALA A 136 -0.30 8.37 13.22
C ALA A 136 -1.53 8.25 12.30
N LEU A 137 -1.60 7.23 11.46
CA LEU A 137 -2.77 6.96 10.60
C LEU A 137 -3.94 6.31 11.35
N LEU A 138 -3.71 5.64 12.48
CA LEU A 138 -4.75 4.85 13.15
C LEU A 138 -5.99 5.69 13.55
N PRO A 139 -5.87 6.87 14.19
CA PRO A 139 -7.05 7.66 14.55
C PRO A 139 -7.85 8.12 13.32
N PHE A 140 -7.16 8.46 12.22
CA PHE A 140 -7.82 8.86 10.98
C PHE A 140 -8.57 7.70 10.35
N LEU A 141 -7.95 6.52 10.28
CA LEU A 141 -8.58 5.30 9.77
C LEU A 141 -9.74 4.85 10.68
N ASP A 142 -9.62 5.02 11.98
CA ASP A 142 -10.73 4.74 12.90
C ASP A 142 -11.94 5.67 12.67
N ALA A 143 -11.72 6.96 12.40
CA ALA A 143 -12.81 7.85 12.03
C ALA A 143 -13.39 7.54 10.63
N LEU A 144 -12.53 7.20 9.67
CA LEU A 144 -12.91 7.00 8.27
C LEU A 144 -13.88 5.83 8.08
N ARG A 145 -13.88 4.81 8.96
CA ARG A 145 -14.78 3.65 8.83
C ARG A 145 -16.28 4.00 8.89
N PHE A 146 -16.61 5.16 9.45
CA PHE A 146 -18.00 5.62 9.60
C PHE A 146 -18.45 6.51 8.45
N ALA A 147 -17.57 6.81 7.49
CA ALA A 147 -17.94 7.57 6.31
C ALA A 147 -18.79 6.70 5.36
N SER A 148 -19.92 7.24 4.90
CA SER A 148 -20.73 6.60 3.86
C SER A 148 -20.03 6.61 2.49
N ASP A 149 -19.14 7.57 2.27
CA ASP A 149 -18.26 7.63 1.10
C ASP A 149 -16.89 8.15 1.54
N VAL A 150 -15.86 7.31 1.49
CA VAL A 150 -14.50 7.67 1.92
C VAL A 150 -13.95 8.87 1.14
N ARG A 151 -14.37 9.05 -0.13
CA ARG A 151 -13.90 10.14 -0.98
C ARG A 151 -14.37 11.51 -0.49
N SER A 152 -15.50 11.57 0.20
CA SER A 152 -16.02 12.82 0.80
C SER A 152 -15.07 13.41 1.84
N ILE A 153 -14.29 12.56 2.51
CA ILE A 153 -13.28 12.93 3.50
C ILE A 153 -11.90 13.07 2.85
N LEU A 154 -11.51 12.08 2.03
CA LEU A 154 -10.17 12.01 1.44
C LEU A 154 -9.90 13.14 0.43
N SER A 155 -10.89 13.51 -0.38
CA SER A 155 -10.74 14.60 -1.37
C SER A 155 -10.43 15.95 -0.71
N ARG A 156 -10.97 16.21 0.49
CA ARG A 156 -10.71 17.45 1.26
C ARG A 156 -9.30 17.48 1.83
N ASN A 157 -8.81 16.34 2.32
CA ASN A 157 -7.47 16.23 2.88
C ASN A 157 -6.36 16.40 1.82
N GLN A 158 -6.63 16.04 0.57
CA GLN A 158 -5.66 16.22 -0.52
C GLN A 158 -5.44 17.68 -0.92
N GLN A 159 -6.46 18.53 -0.79
CA GLN A 159 -6.31 19.97 -0.98
C GLN A 159 -5.38 20.58 0.09
N LEU A 160 -5.47 20.09 1.33
CA LEU A 160 -4.60 20.56 2.41
C LEU A 160 -3.14 20.12 2.21
N GLN A 161 -2.87 18.88 1.78
CA GLN A 161 -1.49 18.46 1.54
C GLN A 161 -0.79 19.17 0.37
N GLN A 162 -1.53 19.77 -0.57
CA GLN A 162 -0.94 20.64 -1.60
C GLN A 162 -0.62 22.06 -1.11
N ILE A 163 -1.22 22.50 0.00
CA ILE A 163 -0.97 23.83 0.59
C ILE A 163 0.25 23.82 1.52
N TRP A 164 0.58 22.67 2.10
CA TRP A 164 1.66 22.52 3.10
C TRP A 164 2.79 21.57 2.67
N GLY A 165 2.85 21.19 1.39
CA GLY A 165 3.84 20.28 0.81
C GLY A 165 4.94 21.00 0.03
#